data_AF-A0A3N5EKH7-F1
#
_entry.id   AF-A0A3N5EKH7-F1
#
_cell.length_a   1.000
_cell.length_b   1.000
_cell.length_c   1.000
_cell.angle_alpha   90.00
_cell.angle_beta   90.00
_cell.angle_gamma   90.00
#
_symmetry.space_group_name_H-M   'P 1'
#
loop_
_entity.id
_entity.type
_entity.pdbx_description
1 polymer ?
#
loop_
_entity_poly.entity_id
_entity_poly.type
_entity_poly.pdbx_seq_one_letter_code
_entity_poly.pdbx_strand_id
1 'polypeptide(L)'
;NLMVTQQSLVEAGIPLVHIERGGDVTYHGRGQLVLYPIIHLRQARLSVTEYVFRLEELMLQVALDWGVDAGRDCRNHGIWVHGRKLGSVGIAIRHGVAFHGLALNVNISLTPFSWINPCGLTGIQMTSLSRECGTEISLAQVTPLLLCHLAEIFLRDFSAIDIQDLSPAGVA
;
A
#
# COMPACT_ATOMS: atom_id res chain seq x y z
N ASN A 1 20.11 2.97 0.44
CA ASN A 1 19.11 2.15 -0.28
C ASN A 1 18.63 2.76 -1.59
N LEU A 2 18.90 4.04 -1.88
CA LEU A 2 18.81 4.57 -3.24
C LEU A 2 20.01 4.08 -4.07
N MET A 3 19.78 3.65 -5.32
CA MET A 3 20.80 3.12 -6.24
C MET A 3 21.13 4.07 -7.40
N VAL A 4 20.43 5.21 -7.47
CA VAL A 4 20.66 6.29 -8.42
C VAL A 4 21.06 7.57 -7.67
N THR A 5 21.56 8.56 -8.41
CA THR A 5 21.87 9.87 -7.82
C THR A 5 20.59 10.65 -7.53
N GLN A 6 20.65 11.61 -6.60
CA GLN A 6 19.54 12.55 -6.39
C GLN A 6 19.23 13.37 -7.64
N GLN A 7 20.25 13.71 -8.43
CA GLN A 7 20.08 14.41 -9.71
C GLN A 7 19.19 13.61 -10.68
N SER A 8 19.39 12.30 -10.76
CA SER A 8 18.55 11.41 -11.59
C SER A 8 17.08 11.42 -11.15
N LEU A 9 16.81 11.56 -9.85
CA LEU A 9 15.44 11.70 -9.33
C LEU A 9 14.82 13.04 -9.72
N VAL A 10 15.60 14.13 -9.66
CA VAL A 10 15.16 15.47 -10.07
C VAL A 10 14.81 15.49 -11.56
N GLU A 11 15.66 14.91 -12.40
CA GLU A 11 15.42 14.79 -13.85
C GLU A 11 14.18 13.95 -14.17
N ALA A 12 13.91 12.92 -13.37
CA ALA A 12 12.70 12.12 -13.47
C ALA A 12 11.44 12.77 -12.83
N GLY A 13 11.58 13.94 -12.20
CA GLY A 13 10.49 14.61 -11.50
C GLY A 13 9.97 13.86 -10.26
N ILE A 14 10.81 13.03 -9.62
CA ILE A 14 10.43 12.21 -8.46
C ILE A 14 11.07 12.82 -7.20
N PRO A 15 10.28 13.38 -6.27
CA PRO A 15 10.83 13.92 -5.02
C PRO A 15 11.26 12.79 -4.08
N LEU A 16 12.39 12.98 -3.40
CA LEU A 16 12.81 12.13 -2.28
C LEU A 16 12.28 12.73 -0.97
N VAL A 17 11.49 11.94 -0.23
CA VAL A 17 10.86 12.38 1.02
C VAL A 17 11.21 11.41 2.14
N HIS A 18 11.69 11.94 3.27
CA HIS A 18 11.94 11.18 4.48
C HIS A 18 10.69 11.19 5.37
N ILE A 19 10.27 10.01 5.84
CA ILE A 19 9.06 9.82 6.66
C ILE A 19 9.28 8.76 7.75
N GLU A 20 8.47 8.78 8.81
CA GLU A 20 8.59 7.92 10.00
C GLU A 20 7.82 6.60 9.91
N ARG A 21 7.70 6.00 8.71
CA ARG A 21 7.01 4.70 8.56
C ARG A 21 7.94 3.51 8.82
N GLY A 22 7.34 2.39 9.21
CA GLY A 22 8.02 1.10 9.15
C GLY A 22 8.47 0.71 7.74
N GLY A 23 9.53 -0.09 7.67
CA GLY A 23 10.22 -0.43 6.43
C GLY A 23 11.27 0.61 6.05
N ASP A 24 11.91 0.41 4.91
CA ASP A 24 13.02 1.23 4.43
C ASP A 24 12.55 2.16 3.29
N VAL A 25 13.04 2.00 2.06
CA VAL A 25 12.67 2.84 0.91
C VAL A 25 11.51 2.22 0.10
N THR A 26 10.65 3.05 -0.48
CA THR A 26 9.61 2.63 -1.43
C THR A 26 9.38 3.71 -2.48
N TYR A 27 8.61 3.38 -3.52
CA TYR A 27 8.17 4.31 -4.55
C TYR A 27 6.64 4.35 -4.62
N HIS A 28 6.12 5.56 -4.79
CA HIS A 28 4.71 5.83 -5.07
C HIS A 28 4.59 6.65 -6.35
N GLY A 29 3.61 6.31 -7.19
CA GLY A 29 3.44 6.92 -8.49
C GLY A 29 2.03 6.73 -9.04
N ARG A 30 1.77 7.35 -10.20
CA ARG A 30 0.47 7.24 -10.88
C ARG A 30 0.18 5.76 -11.20
N GLY A 31 -1.08 5.36 -11.01
CA GLY A 31 -1.51 3.98 -11.22
C GLY A 31 -1.23 3.05 -10.03
N GLN A 32 -0.78 3.55 -8.89
CA GLN A 32 -0.74 2.79 -7.64
C GLN A 32 -1.89 3.22 -6.73
N LEU A 33 -2.58 2.25 -6.15
CA LEU A 33 -3.59 2.52 -5.13
C LEU A 33 -2.87 2.60 -3.79
N VAL A 34 -3.05 3.73 -3.10
CA VAL A 34 -2.49 3.93 -1.75
C VAL A 34 -3.65 4.17 -0.80
N LEU A 35 -3.70 3.39 0.28
CA LEU A 35 -4.70 3.54 1.34
C LEU A 35 -3.97 3.85 2.64
N TYR A 36 -4.41 4.91 3.32
CA TYR A 36 -3.90 5.32 4.62
C TYR A 36 -4.99 5.26 5.70
N PRO A 37 -5.27 4.08 6.29
CA PRO A 37 -6.23 4.02 7.38
C PRO A 37 -5.63 4.68 8.62
N ILE A 38 -6.33 5.69 9.15
CA ILE A 38 -5.99 6.37 10.40
C ILE A 38 -6.89 5.78 11.48
N ILE A 39 -6.36 4.84 12.28
CA ILE A 39 -7.18 4.02 13.17
C ILE A 39 -6.55 3.85 14.56
N HIS A 40 -7.35 4.08 15.61
CA HIS A 40 -6.93 3.78 16.97
C HIS A 40 -7.05 2.27 17.23
N LEU A 41 -5.91 1.55 17.22
CA LEU A 41 -5.88 0.08 17.24
C LEU A 41 -6.55 -0.53 18.48
N ARG A 42 -6.27 0.02 19.67
CA ARG A 42 -6.90 -0.45 20.92
C ARG A 42 -8.42 -0.29 20.91
N GLN A 43 -8.94 0.83 20.42
CA GLN A 43 -10.40 1.06 20.32
C GLN A 43 -11.03 0.13 19.28
N ALA A 44 -10.31 -0.12 18.19
CA ALA A 44 -10.68 -1.10 17.18
C ALA A 44 -10.51 -2.56 17.63
N ARG A 45 -9.93 -2.80 18.82
CA ARG A 45 -9.58 -4.13 19.36
C ARG A 45 -8.66 -4.94 18.42
N LEU A 46 -7.75 -4.25 17.74
CA LEU A 46 -6.77 -4.85 16.84
C LEU A 46 -5.37 -4.86 17.46
N SER A 47 -4.68 -5.98 17.34
CA SER A 47 -3.22 -6.01 17.51
C SER A 47 -2.54 -5.44 16.26
N VAL A 48 -1.27 -5.05 16.38
CA VAL A 48 -0.49 -4.56 15.23
C VAL A 48 -0.37 -5.63 14.15
N THR A 49 -0.07 -6.87 14.54
CA THR A 49 0.05 -8.01 13.62
C THR A 49 -1.26 -8.29 12.90
N GLU A 50 -2.39 -8.28 13.61
CA GLU A 50 -3.70 -8.48 13.00
C GLU A 50 -4.07 -7.33 12.06
N TYR A 51 -3.74 -6.09 12.43
CA TYR A 51 -3.95 -4.94 11.56
C TYR A 51 -3.16 -5.07 10.25
N VAL A 52 -1.86 -5.39 10.33
CA VAL A 52 -1.02 -5.64 9.13
C VAL A 52 -1.58 -6.79 8.30
N PHE A 53 -1.97 -7.90 8.95
CA PHE A 53 -2.57 -9.05 8.28
C PHE A 53 -3.83 -8.68 7.50
N ARG A 54 -4.72 -7.84 8.07
CA ARG A 54 -5.94 -7.34 7.42
C ARG A 54 -5.64 -6.42 6.23
N LEU A 55 -4.57 -5.61 6.29
CA LEU A 55 -4.13 -4.82 5.14
C LEU A 55 -3.60 -5.70 4.00
N GLU A 56 -2.85 -6.74 4.33
CA GLU A 56 -2.42 -7.74 3.34
C GLU A 56 -3.62 -8.48 2.75
N GLU A 57 -4.58 -8.88 3.59
CA GLU A 57 -5.81 -9.56 3.16
C GLU A 57 -6.63 -8.70 2.21
N LEU A 58 -6.73 -7.39 2.49
CA LEU A 58 -7.43 -6.45 1.63
C LEU A 58 -6.82 -6.40 0.23
N MET A 59 -5.50 -6.36 0.11
CA MET A 59 -4.85 -6.42 -1.21
C MET A 59 -5.03 -7.78 -1.87
N LEU A 60 -5.03 -8.87 -1.09
CA LEU A 60 -5.19 -10.23 -1.60
C LEU A 60 -6.58 -10.44 -2.19
N GLN A 61 -7.65 -10.04 -1.49
CA GLN A 61 -9.02 -10.14 -2.00
C GLN A 61 -9.21 -9.32 -3.28
N VAL A 62 -8.66 -8.10 -3.32
CA VAL A 62 -8.65 -7.30 -4.55
C VAL A 62 -7.89 -8.01 -5.67
N ALA A 63 -6.74 -8.64 -5.41
CA ALA A 63 -6.01 -9.38 -6.45
C ALA A 63 -6.82 -10.59 -6.97
N LEU A 64 -7.51 -11.30 -6.08
CA LEU A 64 -8.38 -12.43 -6.42
C LEU A 64 -9.57 -12.03 -7.31
N ASP A 65 -10.17 -10.85 -7.11
CA ASP A 65 -11.25 -10.34 -7.98
C ASP A 65 -10.82 -10.23 -9.45
N TRP A 66 -9.51 -10.06 -9.69
CA TRP A 66 -8.93 -9.98 -11.03
C TRP A 66 -8.28 -11.30 -11.48
N GLY A 67 -8.48 -12.40 -10.73
CA GLY A 67 -7.91 -13.71 -11.05
C GLY A 67 -6.40 -13.80 -10.84
N VAL A 68 -5.80 -12.89 -10.08
CA VAL A 68 -4.37 -12.91 -9.75
C VAL A 68 -4.14 -13.75 -8.50
N ASP A 69 -3.43 -14.88 -8.66
CA ASP A 69 -3.01 -15.73 -7.55
C ASP A 69 -1.86 -15.06 -6.76
N ALA A 70 -2.24 -14.30 -5.73
CA ALA A 70 -1.33 -13.61 -4.85
C ALA A 70 -1.32 -14.24 -3.46
N GLY A 71 -0.15 -14.23 -2.81
CA GLY A 71 0.05 -14.73 -1.46
C GLY A 71 0.90 -13.82 -0.60
N ARG A 72 1.07 -14.20 0.66
CA ARG A 72 2.02 -13.59 1.59
C ARG A 72 3.38 -14.28 1.46
N ASP A 73 4.45 -13.59 1.85
CA ASP A 73 5.80 -14.12 1.79
C ASP A 73 6.55 -13.82 3.09
N CYS A 74 7.32 -14.79 3.59
CA CYS A 74 8.07 -14.63 4.83
C CYS A 74 9.21 -13.60 4.73
N ARG A 75 9.61 -13.21 3.51
CA ARG A 75 10.68 -12.23 3.28
C ARG A 75 10.29 -10.82 3.71
N ASN A 76 9.05 -10.38 3.44
CA ASN A 76 8.53 -9.10 3.95
C ASN A 76 7.00 -8.98 3.84
N HIS A 77 6.44 -8.05 4.62
CA HIS A 77 5.02 -7.70 4.61
C HIS A 77 4.54 -7.14 3.27
N GLY A 78 3.31 -7.53 2.92
CA GLY A 78 2.69 -7.24 1.63
C GLY A 78 2.20 -8.51 0.93
N ILE A 79 1.85 -8.37 -0.35
CA ILE A 79 1.40 -9.49 -1.18
C ILE A 79 2.27 -9.68 -2.41
N TRP A 80 2.33 -10.90 -2.89
CA TRP A 80 3.33 -11.40 -3.83
C TRP A 80 2.74 -12.36 -4.84
N VAL A 81 3.24 -12.33 -6.07
CA VAL A 81 2.86 -13.23 -7.16
C VAL A 81 4.13 -13.88 -7.70
N HIS A 82 4.26 -15.20 -7.56
CA HIS A 82 5.42 -15.97 -8.00
C HIS A 82 6.78 -15.34 -7.62
N GLY A 83 6.89 -14.90 -6.37
CA GLY A 83 8.11 -14.29 -5.82
C GLY A 83 8.33 -12.81 -6.18
N ARG A 84 7.46 -12.19 -6.99
CA ARG A 84 7.43 -10.76 -7.29
C ARG A 84 6.46 -10.02 -6.38
N LYS A 85 6.84 -8.85 -5.88
CA LYS A 85 6.00 -8.11 -4.93
C LYS A 85 4.94 -7.28 -5.66
N LEU A 86 3.68 -7.52 -5.35
CA LEU A 86 2.52 -6.85 -5.94
C LEU A 86 2.05 -5.66 -5.10
N GLY A 87 2.12 -5.78 -3.76
CA GLY A 87 1.70 -4.74 -2.84
C GLY A 87 2.58 -4.68 -1.60
N SER A 88 2.73 -3.50 -1.01
CA SER A 88 3.53 -3.27 0.19
C SER A 88 2.66 -2.78 1.34
N VAL A 89 2.98 -3.20 2.56
CA VAL A 89 2.43 -2.63 3.80
C VAL A 89 3.56 -1.92 4.55
N GLY A 90 3.29 -0.70 5.00
CA GLY A 90 4.19 0.08 5.84
C GLY A 90 3.36 1.00 6.72
N ILE A 91 3.41 0.79 8.03
CA ILE A 91 2.63 1.53 9.02
C ILE A 91 3.54 2.23 10.02
N ALA A 92 3.03 3.26 10.67
CA ALA A 92 3.58 3.83 11.89
C ALA A 92 2.47 3.91 12.93
N ILE A 93 2.84 3.92 14.21
CA ILE A 93 1.90 4.00 15.32
C ILE A 93 2.35 5.09 16.28
N ARG A 94 1.48 6.05 16.55
CA ARG A 94 1.71 7.12 17.52
C ARG A 94 0.50 7.24 18.43
N HIS A 95 0.73 7.25 19.74
CA HIS A 95 -0.34 7.28 20.76
C HIS A 95 -1.45 6.22 20.56
N GLY A 96 -1.10 5.04 20.02
CA GLY A 96 -2.05 3.96 19.75
C GLY A 96 -2.87 4.11 18.46
N VAL A 97 -2.63 5.18 17.69
CA VAL A 97 -3.21 5.42 16.37
C VAL A 97 -2.23 4.98 15.29
N ALA A 98 -2.66 4.04 14.44
CA ALA A 98 -1.92 3.63 13.25
C ALA A 98 -2.20 4.59 12.09
N PHE A 99 -1.17 4.87 11.29
CA PHE A 99 -1.21 5.67 10.07
C PHE A 99 -0.18 5.15 9.05
N HIS A 100 -0.12 5.79 7.88
CA HIS A 100 0.30 5.13 6.63
C HIS A 100 -0.61 3.93 6.35
N GLY A 101 -0.14 2.83 5.77
CA GLY A 101 -1.03 1.74 5.41
C GLY A 101 -0.45 0.84 4.33
N LEU A 102 -1.16 0.75 3.21
CA LEU A 102 -0.80 -0.13 2.10
C LEU A 102 -0.64 0.64 0.78
N ALA A 103 0.13 0.04 -0.12
CA ALA A 103 0.27 0.48 -1.50
C ALA A 103 0.21 -0.73 -2.43
N LEU A 104 -0.84 -0.79 -3.26
CA LEU A 104 -1.07 -1.84 -4.25
C LEU A 104 -0.72 -1.32 -5.65
N ASN A 105 0.19 -2.02 -6.33
CA ASN A 105 0.56 -1.67 -7.69
C ASN A 105 -0.54 -2.11 -8.66
N VAL A 106 -1.31 -1.17 -9.21
CA VAL A 106 -2.39 -1.47 -10.15
C VAL A 106 -1.87 -1.40 -11.59
N ASN A 107 -1.54 -0.19 -12.05
CA ASN A 107 -1.01 0.12 -13.38
C ASN A 107 0.09 1.20 -13.29
N ILE A 108 1.05 0.98 -12.39
CA ILE A 108 2.17 1.88 -12.14
C ILE A 108 3.39 1.48 -12.96
N SER A 109 4.18 2.46 -13.38
CA SER A 109 5.52 2.21 -13.93
C SER A 109 6.41 1.56 -12.86
N LEU A 110 6.92 0.36 -13.16
CA LEU A 110 7.76 -0.38 -12.22
C LEU A 110 9.23 0.04 -12.26
N THR A 111 9.63 0.86 -13.26
CA THR A 111 11.01 1.30 -13.46
C THR A 111 11.62 1.96 -12.22
N PRO A 112 10.94 2.89 -11.51
CA PRO A 112 11.56 3.54 -10.35
C PRO A 112 11.84 2.59 -9.18
N PHE A 113 11.19 1.43 -9.10
CA PHE A 113 11.55 0.42 -8.12
C PHE A 113 12.94 -0.18 -8.39
N SER A 114 13.44 -0.16 -9.63
CA SER A 114 14.81 -0.59 -9.95
C SER A 114 15.85 0.45 -9.54
N TRP A 115 15.46 1.60 -9.00
CA TRP A 115 16.35 2.63 -8.49
C TRP A 115 16.51 2.59 -6.98
N ILE A 116 15.83 1.65 -6.32
CA ILE A 116 15.85 1.46 -4.87
C ILE A 116 16.09 -0.01 -4.52
N ASN A 117 16.71 -0.24 -3.36
CA ASN A 117 16.89 -1.58 -2.79
C ASN A 117 16.07 -1.70 -1.50
N PRO A 118 14.80 -2.15 -1.56
CA PRO A 118 13.95 -2.18 -0.39
C PRO A 118 14.40 -3.27 0.62
N CYS A 119 14.74 -2.84 1.83
CA CYS A 119 14.96 -3.72 2.99
C CYS A 119 16.09 -4.76 2.85
N GLY A 120 17.17 -4.46 2.11
CA GLY A 120 18.34 -5.35 1.98
C GLY A 120 18.09 -6.66 1.22
N LEU A 121 16.87 -6.86 0.71
CA LEU A 121 16.47 -8.00 -0.09
C LEU A 121 16.86 -7.71 -1.54
N THR A 122 18.09 -8.07 -1.89
CA THR A 122 18.59 -7.92 -3.26
C THR A 122 17.76 -8.76 -4.23
N GLY A 123 17.39 -8.16 -5.35
CA GLY A 123 16.71 -8.87 -6.43
C GLY A 123 15.20 -9.07 -6.27
N ILE A 124 14.53 -8.38 -5.33
CA ILE A 124 13.06 -8.33 -5.36
C ILE A 124 12.63 -7.62 -6.64
N GLN A 125 11.86 -8.34 -7.44
CA GLN A 125 11.14 -7.74 -8.56
C GLN A 125 9.76 -7.30 -8.10
N MET A 126 9.37 -6.11 -8.49
CA MET A 126 8.00 -5.64 -8.32
C MET A 126 7.13 -6.07 -9.50
N THR A 127 5.83 -6.18 -9.27
CA THR A 127 4.83 -6.39 -10.30
C THR A 127 3.60 -5.49 -10.07
N SER A 128 2.61 -5.57 -10.94
CA SER A 128 1.35 -4.84 -10.86
C SER A 128 0.17 -5.72 -11.29
N LEU A 129 -1.05 -5.37 -10.87
CA LEU A 129 -2.27 -6.08 -11.29
C LEU A 129 -2.37 -6.14 -12.81
N SER A 130 -2.19 -5.02 -13.52
CA SER A 130 -2.27 -5.01 -14.98
C SER A 130 -1.29 -5.98 -15.63
N ARG A 131 -0.08 -6.10 -15.06
CA ARG A 131 0.96 -7.00 -15.59
C ARG A 131 0.61 -8.46 -15.37
N GLU A 132 0.13 -8.82 -14.18
CA GLU A 132 -0.21 -10.22 -13.86
C GLU A 132 -1.53 -10.66 -14.51
N CYS A 133 -2.49 -9.74 -14.72
CA CYS A 133 -3.74 -10.02 -15.43
C CYS A 133 -3.59 -10.04 -16.97
N GLY A 134 -2.52 -9.43 -17.49
CA GLY A 134 -2.33 -9.26 -18.93
C GLY A 134 -3.27 -8.26 -19.59
N THR A 135 -3.97 -7.42 -18.82
CA THR A 135 -4.85 -6.35 -19.31
C THR A 135 -4.62 -5.06 -18.54
N GLU A 136 -4.96 -3.92 -19.13
CA GLU A 136 -4.88 -2.65 -18.44
C GLU A 136 -6.02 -2.51 -17.42
N ILE A 137 -5.65 -2.28 -16.16
CA ILE A 137 -6.57 -2.07 -15.03
C ILE A 137 -6.40 -0.64 -14.51
N SER A 138 -7.49 0.07 -14.30
CA SER A 138 -7.48 1.43 -13.77
C SER A 138 -7.78 1.48 -12.27
N LEU A 139 -7.33 2.55 -11.60
CA LEU A 139 -7.69 2.80 -10.21
C LEU A 139 -9.20 2.93 -10.00
N ALA A 140 -9.94 3.44 -11.00
CA ALA A 140 -11.39 3.59 -10.96
C ALA A 140 -12.12 2.24 -10.89
N GLN A 141 -11.54 1.18 -11.47
CA GLN A 141 -12.10 -0.18 -11.38
C GLN A 141 -11.72 -0.85 -10.06
N VAL A 142 -10.53 -0.58 -9.52
CA VAL A 142 -10.03 -1.22 -8.29
C VAL A 142 -10.59 -0.60 -7.02
N THR A 143 -10.80 0.72 -7.00
CA THR A 143 -11.18 1.46 -5.78
C THR A 143 -12.52 0.98 -5.19
N PRO A 144 -13.60 0.76 -5.98
CA PRO A 144 -14.86 0.27 -5.43
C PRO A 144 -14.73 -1.12 -4.79
N LEU A 145 -14.00 -2.03 -5.43
CA LEU A 145 -13.76 -3.39 -4.91
C LEU A 145 -13.00 -3.33 -3.59
N LEU A 146 -11.96 -2.50 -3.52
CA LEU A 146 -11.20 -2.29 -2.30
C LEU A 146 -12.08 -1.71 -1.18
N LEU A 147 -13.01 -0.80 -1.47
CA LEU A 147 -13.91 -0.26 -0.45
C LEU A 147 -14.90 -1.32 0.08
N CYS A 148 -15.42 -2.19 -0.80
CA CYS A 148 -16.25 -3.32 -0.39
C CYS A 148 -15.48 -4.27 0.55
N HIS A 149 -14.31 -4.73 0.13
CA HIS A 149 -13.47 -5.61 0.94
C HIS A 149 -13.00 -4.95 2.24
N LEU A 150 -12.74 -3.64 2.22
CA LEU A 150 -12.37 -2.89 3.41
C LEU A 150 -13.50 -2.94 4.46
N ALA A 151 -14.75 -2.75 4.04
CA ALA A 151 -15.92 -2.84 4.91
C ALA A 151 -16.05 -4.22 5.56
N GLU A 152 -15.91 -5.27 4.74
CA GLU A 152 -16.04 -6.66 5.17
C GLU A 152 -14.90 -7.07 6.12
N ILE A 153 -13.64 -6.81 5.75
CA ILE A 153 -12.46 -7.24 6.51
C ILE A 153 -12.33 -6.47 7.84
N PHE A 154 -12.70 -5.19 7.86
CA PHE A 154 -12.65 -4.39 9.07
C PHE A 154 -13.93 -4.47 9.90
N LEU A 155 -14.99 -5.07 9.37
CA LEU A 155 -16.32 -5.15 9.99
C LEU A 155 -16.83 -3.76 10.36
N ARG A 156 -16.76 -2.83 9.40
CA ARG A 156 -17.13 -1.43 9.55
C ARG A 156 -17.85 -0.93 8.31
N ASP A 157 -18.86 -0.09 8.53
CA ASP A 157 -19.41 0.73 7.47
C ASP A 157 -18.56 1.98 7.28
N PHE A 158 -18.39 2.38 6.02
CA PHE A 158 -17.64 3.56 5.64
C PHE A 158 -18.56 4.52 4.89
N SER A 159 -18.50 5.80 5.25
CA SER A 159 -19.15 6.88 4.51
C SER A 159 -18.08 7.78 3.88
N ALA A 160 -18.30 8.16 2.63
CA ALA A 160 -17.47 9.19 2.00
C ALA A 160 -17.74 10.55 2.67
N ILE A 161 -16.67 11.29 2.96
CA ILE A 161 -16.69 12.63 3.56
C ILE A 161 -15.71 13.48 2.74
N ASP A 162 -16.08 14.72 2.39
CA ASP A 162 -15.15 15.66 1.78
C ASP A 162 -14.14 16.13 2.84
N ILE A 163 -12.90 16.39 2.44
CA ILE A 163 -11.89 16.90 3.37
C ILE A 163 -12.31 18.23 4.02
N GLN A 164 -13.15 19.02 3.34
CA GLN A 164 -13.73 20.27 3.87
C GLN A 164 -14.76 20.01 4.97
N ASP A 165 -15.43 18.86 4.92
CA ASP A 165 -16.45 18.44 5.90
C ASP A 165 -15.86 17.72 7.11
N LEU A 166 -14.57 17.37 7.05
CA LEU A 166 -13.80 16.95 8.22
C LEU A 166 -13.66 18.14 9.17
N SER A 167 -14.66 18.34 10.02
CA SER A 167 -14.62 19.34 11.08
C SER A 167 -13.36 19.15 11.92
N PRO A 168 -12.62 20.21 12.30
CA PRO A 168 -11.74 20.15 13.46
C PRO A 168 -12.60 20.11 14.74
N ALA A 169 -13.50 19.13 14.84
CA ALA A 169 -14.33 18.94 15.99
C ALA A 169 -13.51 18.25 17.07
N GLY A 170 -12.95 19.05 17.98
CA GLY A 170 -12.47 18.57 19.29
C GLY A 170 -10.98 18.31 19.38
N VAL A 171 -10.16 19.36 19.29
CA VAL A 171 -8.98 19.46 20.15
C VAL A 171 -9.36 20.44 21.26
N ALA A 172 -10.06 19.91 22.27
CA ALA A 172 -10.20 20.56 23.57
C ALA A 172 -9.05 20.11 24.47
#